data_AF-A0AAE3HK85-F1
#
_entry.id   AF-A0AAE3HK85-F1
#
_cell.length_a   1.000
_cell.length_b   1.000
_cell.length_c   1.000
_cell.angle_alpha   90.00
_cell.angle_beta   90.00
_cell.angle_gamma   90.00
#
_symmetry.space_group_name_H-M   'P 1'
#
loop_
_entity.id
_entity.type
_entity.pdbx_description
1 polymer ?
#
loop_
_entity_poly.entity_id
_entity_poly.type
_entity_poly.pdbx_seq_one_letter_code
_entity_poly.pdbx_strand_id
1 'polypeptide(L)'
;KANNSPYASEKFNLYIKGYELYPNDSRFKEGVASSAVNILNLARKYHGQGNFDTAINYYNRILTAPTVPYKIIGEANMGIGLANKKILYTGDNIYIQTTKYNLSINEMLSKQMALGKNYVDSEAYPRTDLLIYADLSKPKDKYGWYAASAEGTLYHLNPANFMDNDAIYQFLVLSVSTGILEKDLNNLLINQGILESKGAAFAMASQLHSINELYLISHAKLETGNGSSTLANGAYIDANFRLVNDKGFFINSKGALLGGKTEKEYKKVYNMFGIGAVDSDALRSGAERAYKEGWFTPEKAIIGGAKFIAEGYVHHQSYKQDTLYKMRWNPANPATHQYATDIGWAVKQARIFADLYKKCTSYTLIFDIPQFN
;
A
#
# COMPACT_ATOMS: atom_id res chain seq x y z
N LYS A 1 -28.07 35.90 -10.07
CA LYS A 1 -28.93 34.91 -9.36
C LYS A 1 -28.08 33.86 -8.64
N ALA A 2 -27.31 33.01 -9.34
CA ALA A 2 -26.49 31.97 -8.69
C ALA A 2 -25.55 32.50 -7.59
N ASN A 3 -24.86 33.62 -7.83
CA ASN A 3 -23.95 34.23 -6.83
C ASN A 3 -24.64 34.77 -5.57
N ASN A 4 -25.97 34.95 -5.60
CA ASN A 4 -26.72 35.50 -4.48
C ASN A 4 -27.50 34.41 -3.71
N SER A 5 -27.46 33.15 -4.17
CA SER A 5 -28.15 32.05 -3.47
C SER A 5 -27.33 31.60 -2.26
N PRO A 6 -27.96 31.50 -1.07
CA PRO A 6 -27.30 30.98 0.12
C PRO A 6 -27.22 29.44 0.14
N TYR A 7 -27.96 28.75 -0.74
CA TYR A 7 -28.05 27.30 -0.74
C TYR A 7 -27.14 26.70 -1.81
N ALA A 8 -26.18 25.88 -1.40
CA ALA A 8 -25.24 25.21 -2.32
C ALA A 8 -25.97 24.43 -3.44
N SER A 9 -27.05 23.74 -3.10
CA SER A 9 -27.92 23.02 -4.05
C SER A 9 -28.56 23.91 -5.10
N GLU A 10 -29.03 25.09 -4.71
CA GLU A 10 -29.70 26.02 -5.62
C GLU A 10 -28.65 26.72 -6.51
N LYS A 11 -27.53 27.17 -5.93
CA LYS A 11 -26.41 27.73 -6.67
C LYS A 11 -25.92 26.80 -7.77
N PHE A 12 -25.75 25.51 -7.45
CA PHE A 12 -25.35 24.48 -8.42
C PHE A 12 -26.35 24.35 -9.57
N ASN A 13 -27.65 24.21 -9.26
CA ASN A 13 -28.70 24.10 -10.28
C ASN A 13 -28.79 25.35 -11.17
N LEU A 14 -28.61 26.54 -10.60
CA LEU A 14 -28.61 27.80 -11.36
C LEU A 14 -27.43 27.90 -12.33
N TYR A 15 -26.26 27.38 -11.95
CA TYR A 15 -25.11 27.30 -12.85
C TYR A 15 -25.31 26.28 -13.97
N ILE A 16 -25.88 25.11 -13.68
CA ILE A 16 -26.23 24.11 -14.69
C ILE A 16 -27.22 24.70 -15.70
N LYS A 17 -28.29 25.35 -15.22
CA LYS A 17 -29.27 26.01 -16.09
C LYS A 17 -28.63 27.12 -16.95
N GLY A 18 -27.69 27.87 -16.37
CA GLY A 18 -26.94 28.87 -17.12
C GLY A 18 -26.08 28.24 -18.22
N TYR A 19 -25.43 27.12 -17.93
CA TYR A 19 -24.64 26.35 -18.90
C TYR A 19 -25.52 25.81 -20.04
N GLU A 20 -26.69 25.25 -19.74
CA GLU A 20 -27.62 24.73 -20.74
C GLU A 20 -28.07 25.82 -21.73
N LEU A 21 -28.30 27.04 -21.24
CA LEU A 21 -28.69 28.18 -22.06
C LEU A 21 -27.51 28.78 -22.84
N TYR A 22 -26.30 28.73 -22.28
CA TYR A 22 -25.09 29.36 -22.82
C TYR A 22 -23.87 28.43 -22.75
N PRO A 23 -23.84 27.31 -23.49
CA PRO A 23 -22.86 26.24 -23.31
C PRO A 23 -21.42 26.64 -23.69
N ASN A 24 -21.26 27.72 -24.46
CA ASN A 24 -19.95 28.24 -24.86
C ASN A 24 -19.39 29.30 -23.91
N ASP A 25 -20.18 29.78 -22.95
CA ASP A 25 -19.74 30.79 -21.98
C ASP A 25 -18.99 30.12 -20.81
N SER A 26 -17.71 30.44 -20.66
CA SER A 26 -16.83 29.82 -19.65
C SER A 26 -17.32 30.06 -18.22
N ARG A 27 -18.03 31.18 -17.96
CA ARG A 27 -18.52 31.52 -16.62
C ARG A 27 -19.46 30.46 -16.05
N PHE A 28 -20.28 29.84 -16.88
CA PHE A 28 -21.18 28.79 -16.43
C PHE A 28 -20.46 27.45 -16.25
N LYS A 29 -19.46 27.13 -17.08
CA LYS A 29 -18.60 25.94 -16.89
C LYS A 29 -17.84 26.02 -15.56
N GLU A 30 -17.18 27.15 -15.33
CA GLU A 30 -16.45 27.44 -14.08
C GLU A 30 -17.40 27.50 -12.88
N GLY A 31 -18.60 28.05 -13.09
CA GLY A 31 -19.67 28.07 -12.10
C GLY A 31 -20.14 26.69 -11.67
N VAL A 32 -20.38 25.77 -12.62
CA VAL A 32 -20.73 24.37 -12.31
C VAL A 32 -19.56 23.69 -11.60
N ALA A 33 -18.34 23.82 -12.10
CA ALA A 33 -17.15 23.22 -11.51
C ALA A 33 -16.93 23.66 -10.05
N SER A 34 -16.99 24.96 -9.77
CA SER A 34 -16.80 25.50 -8.42
C SER A 34 -17.94 25.14 -7.47
N SER A 35 -19.20 25.14 -7.95
CA SER A 35 -20.34 24.78 -7.11
C SER A 35 -20.46 23.26 -6.87
N ALA A 36 -19.91 22.41 -7.75
CA ALA A 36 -19.81 20.97 -7.53
C ALA A 36 -19.02 20.60 -6.26
N VAL A 37 -17.98 21.38 -5.91
CA VAL A 37 -17.22 21.22 -4.66
C VAL A 37 -18.13 21.35 -3.44
N ASN A 38 -19.08 22.30 -3.46
CA ASN A 38 -20.02 22.49 -2.35
C ASN A 38 -21.01 21.32 -2.25
N ILE A 39 -21.44 20.78 -3.39
CA ILE A 39 -22.28 19.57 -3.43
C ILE A 39 -21.52 18.37 -2.86
N LEU A 40 -20.24 18.23 -3.20
CA LEU A 40 -19.40 17.17 -2.64
C LEU A 40 -19.25 17.30 -1.13
N ASN A 41 -19.06 18.51 -0.63
CA ASN A 41 -19.00 18.78 0.81
C ASN A 41 -20.33 18.47 1.52
N LEU A 42 -21.47 18.76 0.89
CA LEU A 42 -22.77 18.33 1.42
C LEU A 42 -22.90 16.80 1.44
N ALA A 43 -22.53 16.13 0.35
CA ALA A 43 -22.52 14.67 0.28
C ALA A 43 -21.71 14.07 1.44
N ARG A 44 -20.48 14.56 1.64
CA ARG A 44 -19.58 14.17 2.74
C ARG A 44 -20.16 14.46 4.13
N LYS A 45 -20.81 15.61 4.31
CA LYS A 45 -21.49 15.96 5.58
C LYS A 45 -22.56 14.93 5.93
N TYR A 46 -23.47 14.63 5.00
CA TYR A 46 -24.51 13.62 5.23
C TYR A 46 -23.92 12.21 5.35
N HIS A 47 -22.84 11.92 4.63
CA HIS A 47 -22.10 10.66 4.73
C HIS A 47 -21.56 10.44 6.14
N GLY A 48 -20.89 11.45 6.71
CA GLY A 48 -20.35 11.37 8.08
C GLY A 48 -21.42 11.30 9.16
N GLN A 49 -22.63 11.77 8.88
CA GLN A 49 -23.80 11.62 9.76
C GLN A 49 -24.44 10.22 9.67
N GLY A 50 -23.90 9.32 8.84
CA GLY A 50 -24.50 8.01 8.58
C GLY A 50 -25.78 8.07 7.72
N ASN A 51 -26.13 9.23 7.17
CA ASN A 51 -27.26 9.39 6.25
C ASN A 51 -26.82 9.07 4.83
N PHE A 52 -26.55 7.79 4.59
CA PHE A 52 -25.95 7.28 3.35
C PHE A 52 -26.82 7.55 2.12
N ASP A 53 -28.15 7.39 2.21
CA ASP A 53 -29.05 7.62 1.08
C ASP A 53 -29.03 9.08 0.61
N THR A 54 -29.04 10.03 1.56
CA THR A 54 -28.93 11.45 1.25
C THR A 54 -27.56 11.78 0.67
N ALA A 55 -26.49 11.19 1.22
CA ALA A 55 -25.14 11.36 0.69
C ALA A 55 -25.04 10.87 -0.77
N ILE A 56 -25.56 9.66 -1.05
CA ILE A 56 -25.61 9.07 -2.40
C ILE A 56 -26.37 9.96 -3.37
N ASN A 57 -27.50 10.57 -2.95
CA ASN A 57 -28.22 11.52 -3.79
C ASN A 57 -27.32 12.71 -4.20
N TYR A 58 -26.62 13.32 -3.24
CA TYR A 58 -25.71 14.42 -3.55
C TYR A 58 -24.53 14.00 -4.43
N TYR A 59 -23.94 12.82 -4.21
CA TYR A 59 -22.91 12.31 -5.11
C TYR A 59 -23.45 12.10 -6.53
N ASN A 60 -24.63 11.50 -6.70
CA ASN A 60 -25.25 11.31 -8.01
C ASN A 60 -25.52 12.63 -8.74
N ARG A 61 -25.89 13.70 -8.02
CA ARG A 61 -26.05 15.05 -8.61
C ARG A 61 -24.76 15.59 -9.22
N ILE A 62 -23.60 15.21 -8.69
CA ILE A 62 -22.30 15.57 -9.26
C ILE A 62 -22.08 14.81 -10.57
N LEU A 63 -22.38 13.51 -10.58
CA LEU A 63 -22.14 12.63 -11.72
C LEU A 63 -23.00 12.98 -12.94
N THR A 64 -24.21 13.50 -12.72
CA THR A 64 -25.14 13.85 -13.79
C THR A 64 -24.97 15.28 -14.32
N ALA A 65 -24.16 16.11 -13.66
CA ALA A 65 -23.98 17.50 -14.04
C ALA A 65 -22.92 17.69 -15.15
N PRO A 66 -23.14 18.62 -16.09
CA PRO A 66 -22.20 18.88 -17.17
C PRO A 66 -20.94 19.58 -16.67
N THR A 67 -19.81 19.37 -17.33
CA THR A 67 -18.56 20.12 -17.11
C THR A 67 -17.97 20.04 -15.68
N VAL A 68 -18.42 19.08 -14.87
CA VAL A 68 -17.80 18.80 -13.58
C VAL A 68 -16.38 18.25 -13.80
N PRO A 69 -15.36 18.77 -13.10
CA PRO A 69 -14.00 18.25 -13.18
C PRO A 69 -13.92 16.75 -12.85
N TYR A 70 -13.17 15.98 -13.66
CA TYR A 70 -13.00 14.53 -13.49
C TYR A 70 -12.60 14.11 -12.08
N LYS A 71 -11.79 14.92 -11.39
CA LYS A 71 -11.40 14.68 -9.99
C LYS A 71 -12.62 14.62 -9.06
N ILE A 72 -13.55 15.57 -9.18
CA ILE A 72 -14.76 15.63 -8.35
C ILE A 72 -15.69 14.46 -8.69
N ILE A 73 -15.78 14.07 -9.97
CA ILE A 73 -16.51 12.87 -10.42
C ILE A 73 -15.92 11.61 -9.78
N GLY A 74 -14.59 11.47 -9.77
CA GLY A 74 -13.89 10.37 -9.12
C GLY A 74 -14.17 10.29 -7.62
N GLU A 75 -14.10 11.42 -6.91
CA GLU A 75 -14.41 11.52 -5.48
C GLU A 75 -15.88 11.17 -5.19
N ALA A 76 -16.81 11.57 -6.06
CA ALA A 76 -18.23 11.24 -5.93
C ALA A 76 -18.51 9.74 -6.15
N ASN A 77 -17.92 9.13 -7.18
CA ASN A 77 -18.02 7.69 -7.44
C ASN A 77 -17.47 6.88 -6.25
N MET A 78 -16.31 7.27 -5.73
CA MET A 78 -15.73 6.67 -4.53
C MET A 78 -16.68 6.81 -3.33
N GLY A 79 -17.21 8.01 -3.10
CA GLY A 79 -18.16 8.30 -2.03
C GLY A 79 -19.41 7.41 -2.08
N ILE A 80 -19.97 7.18 -3.28
CA ILE A 80 -21.11 6.25 -3.48
C ILE A 80 -20.72 4.82 -3.10
N GLY A 81 -19.57 4.34 -3.58
CA GLY A 81 -19.08 2.99 -3.27
C GLY A 81 -18.90 2.76 -1.77
N LEU A 82 -18.35 3.75 -1.06
CA LEU A 82 -18.14 3.71 0.39
C LEU A 82 -19.46 3.81 1.17
N ALA A 83 -20.38 4.68 0.73
CA ALA A 83 -21.71 4.83 1.35
C ALA A 83 -22.56 3.56 1.22
N ASN A 84 -22.52 2.90 0.05
CA ASN A 84 -23.18 1.60 -0.15
C ASN A 84 -22.63 0.51 0.79
N LYS A 85 -21.36 0.60 1.16
CA LYS A 85 -20.71 -0.28 2.15
C LYS A 85 -20.89 0.19 3.60
N LYS A 86 -21.61 1.30 3.83
CA LYS A 86 -21.83 1.93 5.14
C LYS A 86 -20.54 2.34 5.86
N ILE A 87 -19.51 2.72 5.10
CA ILE A 87 -18.22 3.17 5.62
C ILE A 87 -18.33 4.65 5.99
N LEU A 88 -18.01 5.04 7.21
CA LEU A 88 -18.23 6.42 7.67
C LEU A 88 -17.16 7.38 7.17
N TYR A 89 -17.58 8.58 6.78
CA TYR A 89 -16.69 9.72 6.52
C TYR A 89 -16.45 10.50 7.81
N THR A 90 -15.19 10.64 8.25
CA THR A 90 -14.86 11.26 9.54
C THR A 90 -14.35 12.70 9.43
N GLY A 91 -14.23 13.24 8.22
CA GLY A 91 -13.59 14.53 7.96
C GLY A 91 -12.24 14.37 7.26
N ASP A 92 -11.67 15.47 6.76
CA ASP A 92 -10.31 15.52 6.19
C ASP A 92 -9.97 14.46 5.12
N ASN A 93 -10.97 14.07 4.32
CA ASN A 93 -10.84 12.98 3.32
C ASN A 93 -10.54 11.61 3.94
N ILE A 94 -10.94 11.39 5.19
CA ILE A 94 -10.77 10.15 5.94
C ILE A 94 -12.09 9.39 6.02
N TYR A 95 -12.00 8.10 5.73
CA TYR A 95 -13.06 7.13 5.90
C TYR A 95 -12.58 6.02 6.84
N ILE A 96 -13.45 5.60 7.75
CA ILE A 96 -13.15 4.52 8.70
C ILE A 96 -14.20 3.42 8.59
N GLN A 97 -13.71 2.20 8.44
CA GLN A 97 -14.46 0.97 8.63
C GLN A 97 -13.81 0.12 9.72
N THR A 98 -14.54 -0.90 10.15
CA THR A 98 -14.07 -1.83 11.17
C THR A 98 -14.35 -3.26 10.74
N THR A 99 -13.30 -4.09 10.71
CA THR A 99 -13.46 -5.54 10.53
C THR A 99 -13.54 -6.21 11.89
N LYS A 100 -14.69 -6.82 12.19
CA LYS A 100 -14.89 -7.60 13.41
C LYS A 100 -14.33 -9.00 13.26
N TYR A 101 -13.53 -9.43 14.22
CA TYR A 101 -13.00 -10.78 14.31
C TYR A 101 -13.66 -11.51 15.46
N ASN A 102 -14.16 -12.72 15.20
CA ASN A 102 -14.74 -13.58 16.23
C ASN A 102 -13.64 -14.28 17.06
N LEU A 103 -12.74 -13.48 17.63
CA LEU A 103 -11.62 -13.93 18.46
C LEU A 103 -11.20 -12.76 19.36
N SER A 104 -10.80 -13.05 20.59
CA SER A 104 -10.27 -12.04 21.53
C SER A 104 -8.81 -11.74 21.26
N ILE A 105 -8.34 -10.54 21.64
CA ILE A 105 -6.92 -10.18 21.46
C ILE A 105 -5.95 -11.13 22.21
N ASN A 106 -6.39 -11.73 23.31
CA ASN A 106 -5.59 -12.71 24.06
C ASN A 106 -5.50 -14.07 23.33
N GLU A 107 -6.55 -14.50 22.64
CA GLU A 107 -6.49 -15.67 21.76
C GLU A 107 -5.57 -15.41 20.56
N MET A 108 -5.62 -14.19 20.00
CA MET A 108 -4.70 -13.75 18.95
C MET A 108 -3.24 -13.88 19.41
N LEU A 109 -2.92 -13.28 20.57
CA LEU A 109 -1.61 -13.34 21.19
C LEU A 109 -1.18 -14.80 21.43
N SER A 110 -2.05 -15.62 22.02
CA SER A 110 -1.75 -17.02 22.32
C SER A 110 -1.37 -17.81 21.08
N LYS A 111 -2.08 -17.60 19.95
CA LYS A 111 -1.75 -18.25 18.67
C LYS A 111 -0.40 -17.78 18.11
N GLN A 112 -0.12 -16.48 18.18
CA GLN A 112 1.17 -15.92 17.74
C GLN A 112 2.35 -16.45 18.58
N MET A 113 2.19 -16.48 19.91
CA MET A 113 3.21 -16.96 20.84
C MET A 113 3.37 -18.49 20.83
N ALA A 114 2.46 -19.22 20.19
CA ALA A 114 2.59 -20.66 19.98
C ALA A 114 3.48 -21.02 18.77
N LEU A 115 3.68 -20.08 17.83
CA LEU A 115 4.72 -20.23 16.81
C LEU A 115 6.07 -20.42 17.51
N GLY A 116 6.94 -21.30 17.01
CA GLY A 116 8.26 -21.52 17.61
C GLY A 116 8.34 -22.35 18.91
N LYS A 117 7.23 -22.76 19.54
CA LYS A 117 7.29 -23.70 20.68
C LYS A 117 7.71 -25.13 20.29
N ASN A 118 7.48 -25.51 19.03
CA ASN A 118 7.70 -26.89 18.54
C ASN A 118 8.87 -27.03 17.55
N TYR A 119 9.60 -25.96 17.23
CA TYR A 119 10.68 -26.00 16.24
C TYR A 119 11.86 -25.13 16.68
N VAL A 120 12.94 -25.81 17.07
CA VAL A 120 14.29 -25.26 17.04
C VAL A 120 14.53 -24.82 15.58
N ASP A 121 14.76 -23.53 15.32
CA ASP A 121 14.93 -22.87 14.01
C ASP A 121 13.71 -22.35 13.21
N SER A 122 12.48 -22.25 13.75
CA SER A 122 11.39 -21.72 12.91
C SER A 122 11.56 -20.21 12.59
N GLU A 123 11.70 -19.90 11.29
CA GLU A 123 11.61 -18.57 10.66
C GLU A 123 10.23 -17.92 10.79
N ALA A 124 9.31 -18.47 11.58
CA ALA A 124 7.92 -18.03 11.69
C ALA A 124 7.57 -17.32 13.02
N TYR A 125 8.41 -17.44 14.06
CA TYR A 125 8.12 -16.84 15.38
C TYR A 125 8.21 -15.30 15.37
N PRO A 126 7.36 -14.57 16.13
CA PRO A 126 7.49 -13.12 16.34
C PRO A 126 8.88 -12.65 16.82
N ARG A 127 9.54 -11.77 16.07
CA ARG A 127 10.88 -11.25 16.39
C ARG A 127 10.87 -9.74 16.60
N THR A 128 11.92 -9.22 17.23
CA THR A 128 12.12 -7.77 17.44
C THR A 128 13.61 -7.41 17.44
N ASP A 129 13.93 -6.24 16.92
CA ASP A 129 15.23 -5.58 17.01
C ASP A 129 15.30 -4.62 18.21
N LEU A 130 14.17 -4.38 18.89
CA LEU A 130 14.05 -3.51 20.04
C LEU A 130 14.07 -4.29 21.36
N LEU A 131 15.04 -3.96 22.22
CA LEU A 131 15.23 -4.57 23.54
C LEU A 131 13.99 -4.46 24.45
N ILE A 132 13.24 -3.36 24.38
CA ILE A 132 12.05 -3.13 25.21
C ILE A 132 10.91 -4.12 24.95
N TYR A 133 10.95 -4.81 23.81
CA TYR A 133 9.96 -5.81 23.41
C TYR A 133 10.53 -7.23 23.36
N ALA A 134 11.77 -7.42 23.83
CA ALA A 134 12.48 -8.68 23.72
C ALA A 134 12.19 -9.62 24.90
N ASP A 135 12.03 -10.90 24.61
CA ASP A 135 12.12 -11.98 25.60
C ASP A 135 13.61 -12.27 25.86
N LEU A 136 14.15 -11.60 26.87
CA LEU A 136 15.57 -11.71 27.23
C LEU A 136 15.95 -13.08 27.84
N SER A 137 14.99 -13.97 28.09
CA SER A 137 15.27 -15.35 28.50
C SER A 137 15.80 -16.21 27.34
N LYS A 138 15.61 -15.76 26.09
CA LYS A 138 16.06 -16.46 24.88
C LYS A 138 17.28 -15.77 24.28
N PRO A 139 18.25 -16.53 23.72
CA PRO A 139 19.36 -15.95 23.00
C PRO A 139 18.87 -15.26 21.71
N LYS A 140 19.70 -14.35 21.18
CA LYS A 140 19.51 -13.83 19.83
C LYS A 140 19.62 -14.94 18.80
N ASP A 141 18.92 -14.78 17.68
CA ASP A 141 19.15 -15.63 16.51
C ASP A 141 20.48 -15.29 15.81
N LYS A 142 20.86 -16.10 14.83
CA LYS A 142 22.09 -15.92 14.03
C LYS A 142 22.14 -14.61 13.24
N TYR A 143 21.02 -13.91 13.11
CA TYR A 143 20.88 -12.63 12.42
C TYR A 143 20.84 -11.44 13.40
N GLY A 144 20.97 -11.68 14.70
CA GLY A 144 21.03 -10.66 15.74
C GLY A 144 19.68 -10.18 16.26
N TRP A 145 18.57 -10.82 15.85
CA TRP A 145 17.22 -10.50 16.31
C TRP A 145 16.90 -11.18 17.65
N TYR A 146 16.10 -10.51 18.47
CA TYR A 146 15.54 -11.11 19.68
C TYR A 146 14.21 -11.80 19.38
N ALA A 147 13.93 -12.86 20.15
CA ALA A 147 12.57 -13.32 20.33
C ALA A 147 11.72 -12.18 20.92
N ALA A 148 10.53 -11.90 20.38
CA ALA A 148 9.61 -10.94 20.98
C ALA A 148 8.99 -11.49 22.27
N SER A 149 8.74 -10.65 23.28
CA SER A 149 7.97 -11.01 24.47
C SER A 149 6.47 -11.03 24.18
N ALA A 150 5.69 -11.62 25.11
CA ALA A 150 4.23 -11.61 25.01
C ALA A 150 3.69 -10.16 25.11
N GLU A 151 4.26 -9.34 25.97
CA GLU A 151 3.91 -7.93 26.15
C GLU A 151 4.23 -7.11 24.90
N GLY A 152 5.43 -7.30 24.32
CA GLY A 152 5.84 -6.62 23.09
C GLY A 152 4.96 -7.01 21.90
N THR A 153 4.60 -8.29 21.81
CA THR A 153 3.68 -8.79 20.77
C THR A 153 2.27 -8.23 20.96
N LEU A 154 1.76 -8.22 22.19
CA LEU A 154 0.44 -7.67 22.52
C LEU A 154 0.36 -6.17 22.21
N TYR A 155 1.43 -5.42 22.50
CA TYR A 155 1.50 -3.99 22.17
C TYR A 155 1.26 -3.73 20.68
N HIS A 156 1.85 -4.54 19.79
CA HIS A 156 1.69 -4.40 18.34
C HIS A 156 0.40 -5.02 17.78
N LEU A 157 -0.20 -5.98 18.50
CA LEU A 157 -1.51 -6.51 18.15
C LEU A 157 -2.64 -5.54 18.47
N ASN A 158 -2.52 -4.73 19.52
CA ASN A 158 -3.62 -3.88 19.99
C ASN A 158 -3.78 -2.61 19.14
N PRO A 159 -4.86 -2.48 18.34
CA PRO A 159 -5.05 -1.32 17.47
C PRO A 159 -5.19 -0.01 18.23
N ALA A 160 -5.67 -0.03 19.49
CA ALA A 160 -5.84 1.16 20.30
C ALA A 160 -4.52 1.91 20.55
N ASN A 161 -3.38 1.21 20.53
CA ASN A 161 -2.06 1.82 20.73
C ASN A 161 -1.60 2.71 19.55
N PHE A 162 -2.32 2.67 18.42
CA PHE A 162 -1.88 3.26 17.16
C PHE A 162 -2.88 4.24 16.54
N MET A 163 -3.96 4.56 17.26
CA MET A 163 -5.03 5.42 16.74
C MET A 163 -4.64 6.90 16.63
N ASP A 164 -3.75 7.37 17.50
CA ASP A 164 -3.44 8.81 17.64
C ASP A 164 -2.05 9.18 17.09
N ASN A 165 -1.48 8.35 16.20
CA ASN A 165 -0.18 8.61 15.58
C ASN A 165 -0.07 8.04 14.16
N ASP A 166 1.04 8.33 13.48
CA ASP A 166 1.31 7.89 12.10
C ASP A 166 1.26 6.36 11.90
N ALA A 167 1.32 5.57 12.97
CA ALA A 167 1.12 4.12 12.88
C ALA A 167 -0.32 3.72 12.53
N ILE A 168 -1.30 4.63 12.57
CA ILE A 168 -2.66 4.37 12.08
C ILE A 168 -2.67 3.94 10.61
N TYR A 169 -1.68 4.35 9.82
CA TYR A 169 -1.49 3.94 8.43
C TYR A 169 -1.27 2.43 8.25
N GLN A 170 -1.00 1.68 9.33
CA GLN A 170 -0.99 0.22 9.25
C GLN A 170 -2.38 -0.37 8.95
N PHE A 171 -3.44 0.38 9.23
CA PHE A 171 -4.84 0.03 8.95
C PHE A 171 -5.33 0.59 7.61
N LEU A 172 -4.48 1.30 6.85
CA LEU A 172 -4.88 1.84 5.56
C LEU A 172 -5.22 0.71 4.59
N VAL A 173 -6.35 0.83 3.92
CA VAL A 173 -6.82 -0.09 2.87
C VAL A 173 -5.95 0.07 1.63
N LEU A 174 -5.21 -0.98 1.31
CA LEU A 174 -4.26 -1.07 0.22
C LEU A 174 -4.89 -1.53 -1.10
N SER A 175 -6.13 -2.02 -1.07
CA SER A 175 -6.88 -2.50 -2.25
C SER A 175 -7.51 -1.37 -3.10
N VAL A 176 -7.20 -0.10 -2.77
CA VAL A 176 -7.73 1.08 -3.45
C VAL A 176 -6.58 2.00 -3.85
N SER A 177 -6.60 2.45 -5.11
CA SER A 177 -5.68 3.47 -5.60
C SER A 177 -6.04 4.84 -5.03
N THR A 178 -5.02 5.65 -4.72
CA THR A 178 -5.22 7.04 -4.30
C THR A 178 -5.49 8.00 -5.45
N GLY A 179 -5.28 7.57 -6.70
CA GLY A 179 -5.46 8.39 -7.89
C GLY A 179 -4.42 9.51 -8.02
N ILE A 180 -3.21 9.31 -7.47
CA ILE A 180 -2.14 10.31 -7.51
C ILE A 180 -1.56 10.36 -8.92
N LEU A 181 -1.34 11.57 -9.42
CA LEU A 181 -0.80 11.78 -10.76
C LEU A 181 0.67 11.35 -10.81
N GLU A 182 1.09 10.80 -11.95
CA GLU A 182 2.48 10.37 -12.18
C GLU A 182 3.52 11.43 -11.78
N LYS A 183 3.28 12.70 -12.13
CA LYS A 183 4.17 13.82 -11.80
C LYS A 183 4.40 13.93 -10.29
N ASP A 184 3.35 13.69 -9.50
CA ASP A 184 3.40 13.81 -8.05
C ASP A 184 4.10 12.59 -7.45
N LEU A 185 3.91 11.40 -8.05
CA LEU A 185 4.69 10.20 -7.69
C LEU A 185 6.18 10.37 -8.00
N ASN A 186 6.55 10.98 -9.13
CA ASN A 186 7.94 11.26 -9.46
C ASN A 186 8.60 12.19 -8.44
N ASN A 187 7.87 13.17 -7.90
CA ASN A 187 8.37 14.03 -6.82
C ASN A 187 8.69 13.26 -5.53
N LEU A 188 7.96 12.17 -5.25
CA LEU A 188 8.23 11.29 -4.10
C LEU A 188 9.48 10.42 -4.30
N LEU A 189 9.91 10.26 -5.55
CA LEU A 189 10.99 9.35 -5.97
C LEU A 189 12.31 10.07 -6.26
N ILE A 190 12.39 11.39 -6.04
CA ILE A 190 13.63 12.16 -6.15
C ILE A 190 14.70 11.58 -5.20
N ASN A 191 15.93 11.41 -5.72
CA ASN A 191 17.07 10.84 -5.00
C ASN A 191 16.83 9.42 -4.44
N GLN A 192 15.94 8.62 -5.04
CA GLN A 192 15.65 7.23 -4.63
C GLN A 192 16.36 6.19 -5.50
N GLY A 193 17.57 6.49 -5.98
CA GLY A 193 18.38 5.58 -6.79
C GLY A 193 17.64 5.11 -8.05
N ILE A 194 17.60 3.80 -8.29
CA ILE A 194 16.96 3.25 -9.49
C ILE A 194 15.43 3.47 -9.55
N LEU A 195 14.81 3.85 -8.42
CA LEU A 195 13.38 4.17 -8.36
C LEU A 195 13.08 5.60 -8.84
N GLU A 196 14.10 6.44 -9.00
CA GLU A 196 13.92 7.81 -9.49
C GLU A 196 13.26 7.82 -10.89
N SER A 197 12.30 8.73 -11.06
CA SER A 197 11.49 8.87 -12.29
C SER A 197 10.67 7.61 -12.66
N LYS A 198 10.39 6.69 -11.72
CA LYS A 198 9.54 5.49 -11.94
C LYS A 198 8.07 5.66 -11.56
N GLY A 199 7.60 6.90 -11.37
CA GLY A 199 6.21 7.19 -11.01
C GLY A 199 5.19 6.56 -11.96
N ALA A 200 5.49 6.54 -13.27
CA ALA A 200 4.62 5.92 -14.28
C ALA A 200 4.44 4.42 -14.05
N ALA A 201 5.51 3.71 -13.69
CA ALA A 201 5.47 2.27 -13.44
C ALA A 201 4.66 1.95 -12.19
N PHE A 202 4.80 2.74 -11.12
CA PHE A 202 3.99 2.60 -9.91
C PHE A 202 2.51 2.92 -10.15
N ALA A 203 2.21 3.97 -10.90
CA ALA A 203 0.84 4.29 -11.30
C ALA A 203 0.22 3.16 -12.14
N MET A 204 0.95 2.65 -13.13
CA MET A 204 0.50 1.52 -13.97
C MET A 204 0.29 0.25 -13.14
N ALA A 205 1.22 -0.08 -12.24
CA ALA A 205 1.09 -1.21 -11.34
C ALA A 205 -0.16 -1.11 -10.45
N SER A 206 -0.42 0.08 -9.92
CA SER A 206 -1.62 0.38 -9.14
C SER A 206 -2.91 0.17 -9.93
N GLN A 207 -2.96 0.69 -11.17
CA GLN A 207 -4.12 0.54 -12.04
C GLN A 207 -4.37 -0.92 -12.45
N LEU A 208 -3.32 -1.66 -12.84
CA LEU A 208 -3.45 -3.05 -13.29
C LEU A 208 -3.83 -4.01 -12.16
N HIS A 209 -3.32 -3.77 -10.95
CA HIS A 209 -3.43 -4.70 -9.84
C HIS A 209 -4.31 -4.20 -8.68
N SER A 210 -4.97 -3.04 -8.86
CA SER A 210 -5.86 -2.44 -7.87
C SER A 210 -5.21 -2.36 -6.49
N ILE A 211 -3.98 -1.84 -6.45
CA ILE A 211 -3.17 -1.75 -5.24
C ILE A 211 -2.70 -0.31 -5.05
N ASN A 212 -2.62 0.15 -3.80
CA ASN A 212 -2.24 1.51 -3.46
C ASN A 212 -0.82 1.85 -3.97
N GLU A 213 -0.69 2.89 -4.80
CA GLU A 213 0.59 3.27 -5.41
C GLU A 213 1.63 3.77 -4.38
N LEU A 214 1.18 4.46 -3.32
CA LEU A 214 2.09 4.92 -2.25
C LEU A 214 2.60 3.76 -1.41
N TYR A 215 1.80 2.71 -1.24
CA TYR A 215 2.26 1.47 -0.64
C TYR A 215 3.38 0.85 -1.43
N LEU A 216 3.19 0.67 -2.74
CA LEU A 216 4.21 0.08 -3.60
C LEU A 216 5.52 0.88 -3.53
N ILE A 217 5.45 2.21 -3.53
CA ILE A 217 6.64 3.08 -3.38
C ILE A 217 7.30 2.87 -2.02
N SER A 218 6.53 2.93 -0.92
CA SER A 218 7.05 2.72 0.43
C SER A 218 7.75 1.37 0.57
N HIS A 219 7.09 0.32 0.08
CA HIS A 219 7.58 -1.04 0.15
C HIS A 219 8.85 -1.21 -0.69
N ALA A 220 8.86 -0.74 -1.94
CA ALA A 220 10.05 -0.78 -2.77
C ALA A 220 11.21 -0.02 -2.13
N LYS A 221 10.96 1.16 -1.54
CA LYS A 221 12.02 1.92 -0.85
C LYS A 221 12.61 1.15 0.32
N LEU A 222 11.80 0.48 1.14
CA LEU A 222 12.31 -0.34 2.23
C LEU A 222 13.16 -1.50 1.69
N GLU A 223 12.59 -2.32 0.80
CA GLU A 223 13.22 -3.55 0.30
C GLU A 223 14.50 -3.28 -0.49
N THR A 224 14.60 -2.11 -1.10
CA THR A 224 15.75 -1.75 -1.92
C THR A 224 16.74 -0.82 -1.21
N GLY A 225 16.49 -0.43 0.05
CA GLY A 225 17.29 0.56 0.74
C GLY A 225 17.34 1.89 -0.05
N ASN A 226 16.18 2.45 -0.36
CA ASN A 226 16.01 3.65 -1.21
C ASN A 226 16.61 3.48 -2.62
N GLY A 227 16.36 2.33 -3.25
CA GLY A 227 16.76 2.04 -4.64
C GLY A 227 18.24 1.75 -4.83
N SER A 228 18.98 1.44 -3.76
CA SER A 228 20.43 1.25 -3.79
C SER A 228 20.88 -0.23 -3.76
N SER A 229 19.99 -1.16 -3.41
CA SER A 229 20.36 -2.57 -3.28
C SER A 229 20.83 -3.18 -4.62
N THR A 230 21.75 -4.14 -4.54
CA THR A 230 22.29 -4.83 -5.72
C THR A 230 21.20 -5.48 -6.56
N LEU A 231 20.24 -6.14 -5.90
CA LEU A 231 19.15 -6.83 -6.58
C LEU A 231 18.18 -5.85 -7.27
N ALA A 232 17.97 -4.66 -6.70
CA ALA A 232 17.19 -3.58 -7.32
C ALA A 232 17.92 -2.96 -8.51
N ASN A 233 19.23 -2.73 -8.42
CA ASN A 233 20.05 -2.16 -9.50
C ASN A 233 20.39 -3.15 -10.62
N GLY A 234 20.09 -4.41 -10.34
CA GLY A 234 20.00 -5.51 -11.26
C GLY A 234 21.23 -6.42 -11.24
N ALA A 235 20.97 -7.72 -11.31
CA ALA A 235 21.98 -8.77 -11.37
C ALA A 235 21.99 -9.41 -12.76
N TYR A 236 23.14 -9.85 -13.24
CA TYR A 236 23.19 -10.69 -14.43
C TYR A 236 23.10 -12.16 -14.01
N ILE A 237 22.20 -12.88 -14.67
CA ILE A 237 21.97 -14.30 -14.41
C ILE A 237 21.79 -15.04 -15.74
N ASP A 238 22.40 -16.21 -15.86
CA ASP A 238 22.30 -17.04 -17.05
C ASP A 238 21.03 -17.91 -17.06
N ALA A 239 20.73 -18.53 -18.20
CA ALA A 239 19.56 -19.41 -18.36
C ALA A 239 19.55 -20.64 -17.43
N ASN A 240 20.67 -20.94 -16.76
CA ASN A 240 20.78 -21.98 -15.73
C ASN A 240 20.73 -21.40 -14.30
N PHE A 241 20.32 -20.14 -14.15
CA PHE A 241 20.17 -19.43 -12.89
C PHE A 241 21.48 -19.24 -12.10
N ARG A 242 22.62 -19.14 -12.79
CA ARG A 242 23.93 -18.83 -12.19
C ARG A 242 24.23 -17.35 -12.34
N LEU A 243 24.71 -16.72 -11.27
CA LEU A 243 25.13 -15.32 -11.30
C LEU A 243 26.37 -15.17 -12.18
N VAL A 244 26.36 -14.13 -13.02
CA VAL A 244 27.49 -13.74 -13.86
C VAL A 244 27.71 -12.22 -13.74
N ASN A 245 28.86 -11.73 -14.17
CA ASN A 245 29.04 -10.30 -14.40
C ASN A 245 28.53 -9.87 -15.80
N ASP A 246 28.64 -8.58 -16.11
CA ASP A 246 28.25 -8.00 -17.40
C ASP A 246 28.99 -8.59 -18.61
N LYS A 247 30.16 -9.21 -18.38
CA LYS A 247 30.98 -9.90 -19.38
C LYS A 247 30.74 -11.43 -19.42
N GLY A 248 29.82 -11.95 -18.62
CA GLY A 248 29.41 -13.36 -18.57
C GLY A 248 30.29 -14.28 -17.70
N PHE A 249 31.25 -13.74 -16.93
CA PHE A 249 32.06 -14.56 -16.02
C PHE A 249 31.26 -14.92 -14.77
N PHE A 250 31.38 -16.16 -14.29
CA PHE A 250 30.68 -16.60 -13.08
C PHE A 250 31.15 -15.83 -11.84
N ILE A 251 30.19 -15.44 -11.01
CA ILE A 251 30.44 -14.74 -9.74
C ILE A 251 29.65 -15.38 -8.60
N ASN A 252 30.13 -15.21 -7.37
CA ASN A 252 29.31 -15.48 -6.18
C ASN A 252 28.41 -14.28 -5.83
N SER A 253 27.58 -14.43 -4.80
CA SER A 253 26.60 -13.41 -4.36
C SER A 253 27.24 -12.15 -3.76
N LYS A 254 28.57 -12.14 -3.55
CA LYS A 254 29.37 -10.96 -3.17
C LYS A 254 30.08 -10.31 -4.36
N GLY A 255 29.90 -10.84 -5.57
CA GLY A 255 30.53 -10.33 -6.81
C GLY A 255 31.93 -10.86 -7.09
N ALA A 256 32.47 -11.78 -6.28
CA ALA A 256 33.80 -12.35 -6.53
C ALA A 256 33.75 -13.36 -7.69
N LEU A 257 34.75 -13.30 -8.58
CA LEU A 257 34.89 -14.23 -9.70
C LEU A 257 35.09 -15.67 -9.21
N LEU A 258 34.37 -16.60 -9.84
CA LEU A 258 34.48 -18.04 -9.59
C LEU A 258 35.29 -18.79 -10.66
N GLY A 259 35.79 -18.06 -11.67
CA GLY A 259 36.43 -18.63 -12.84
C GLY A 259 35.41 -19.16 -13.86
N GLY A 260 35.84 -19.25 -15.13
CA GLY A 260 34.98 -19.67 -16.24
C GLY A 260 33.98 -18.59 -16.69
N LYS A 261 33.42 -18.81 -17.87
CA LYS A 261 32.44 -17.94 -18.51
C LYS A 261 31.22 -18.77 -18.91
N THR A 262 30.03 -18.18 -18.81
CA THR A 262 28.83 -18.85 -19.32
C THR A 262 28.82 -18.87 -20.84
N GLU A 263 28.45 -20.02 -21.40
CA GLU A 263 28.12 -20.18 -22.83
C GLU A 263 26.62 -20.00 -23.08
N LYS A 264 25.82 -19.87 -22.02
CA LYS A 264 24.38 -19.67 -22.11
C LYS A 264 24.07 -18.19 -22.27
N GLU A 265 22.90 -17.90 -22.83
CA GLU A 265 22.35 -16.55 -22.77
C GLU A 265 22.18 -16.12 -21.31
N TYR A 266 22.52 -14.87 -21.03
CA TYR A 266 22.32 -14.23 -19.73
C TYR A 266 21.64 -12.89 -19.88
N LYS A 267 20.83 -12.53 -18.89
CA LYS A 267 20.05 -11.28 -18.88
C LYS A 267 20.36 -10.51 -17.61
N LYS A 268 20.32 -9.18 -17.70
CA LYS A 268 20.19 -8.35 -16.50
C LYS A 268 18.74 -8.41 -16.03
N VAL A 269 18.55 -8.73 -14.76
CA VAL A 269 17.23 -8.86 -14.12
C VAL A 269 17.14 -7.93 -12.91
N TYR A 270 15.92 -7.52 -12.57
CA TYR A 270 15.64 -6.52 -11.53
C TYR A 270 14.57 -7.06 -10.59
N ASN A 271 14.66 -6.75 -9.30
CA ASN A 271 13.62 -7.10 -8.32
C ASN A 271 13.54 -6.02 -7.24
N MET A 272 12.39 -5.32 -7.21
CA MET A 272 12.18 -4.12 -6.40
C MET A 272 11.56 -4.40 -5.03
N PHE A 273 11.18 -5.65 -4.75
CA PHE A 273 10.44 -6.01 -3.54
C PHE A 273 11.05 -7.23 -2.83
N GLY A 274 12.28 -7.62 -3.18
CA GLY A 274 12.96 -8.77 -2.59
C GLY A 274 12.25 -10.12 -2.81
N ILE A 275 11.34 -10.21 -3.79
CA ILE A 275 10.47 -11.40 -3.93
C ILE A 275 11.32 -12.63 -4.30
N GLY A 276 11.20 -13.69 -3.50
CA GLY A 276 11.93 -14.94 -3.72
C GLY A 276 13.40 -14.89 -3.31
N ALA A 277 13.86 -13.81 -2.66
CA ALA A 277 15.19 -13.73 -2.07
C ALA A 277 15.20 -14.48 -0.73
N VAL A 278 15.94 -15.61 -0.66
CA VAL A 278 16.08 -16.41 0.56
C VAL A 278 17.38 -16.07 1.28
N ASP A 279 17.38 -16.02 2.62
CA ASP A 279 18.50 -15.51 3.43
C ASP A 279 19.86 -16.12 3.09
N SER A 280 19.91 -17.42 2.77
CA SER A 280 21.16 -18.13 2.48
C SER A 280 21.80 -17.72 1.15
N ASP A 281 21.02 -17.19 0.21
CA ASP A 281 21.48 -16.77 -1.12
C ASP A 281 20.52 -15.76 -1.79
N ALA A 282 20.28 -14.64 -1.11
CA ALA A 282 19.24 -13.67 -1.45
C ALA A 282 19.39 -13.10 -2.87
N LEU A 283 20.63 -12.82 -3.28
CA LEU A 283 20.90 -12.25 -4.60
C LEU A 283 20.58 -13.24 -5.73
N ARG A 284 21.08 -14.48 -5.67
CA ARG A 284 20.87 -15.48 -6.73
C ARG A 284 19.40 -15.89 -6.78
N SER A 285 18.79 -16.19 -5.64
CA SER A 285 17.39 -16.63 -5.57
C SER A 285 16.41 -15.55 -6.02
N GLY A 286 16.64 -14.29 -5.59
CA GLY A 286 15.86 -13.14 -6.06
C GLY A 286 16.05 -12.86 -7.56
N ALA A 287 17.27 -13.02 -8.09
CA ALA A 287 17.55 -12.88 -9.52
C ALA A 287 16.96 -14.03 -10.36
N GLU A 288 16.99 -15.26 -9.84
CA GLU A 288 16.34 -16.42 -10.45
C GLU A 288 14.83 -16.20 -10.59
N ARG A 289 14.18 -15.70 -9.52
CA ARG A 289 12.77 -15.31 -9.57
C ARG A 289 12.55 -14.24 -10.64
N ALA A 290 13.33 -13.18 -10.63
CA ALA A 290 13.21 -12.08 -11.60
C ALA A 290 13.39 -12.55 -13.05
N TYR A 291 14.30 -13.50 -13.31
CA TYR A 291 14.48 -14.09 -14.64
C TYR A 291 13.25 -14.86 -15.09
N LYS A 292 12.70 -15.73 -14.22
CA LYS A 292 11.52 -16.56 -14.52
C LYS A 292 10.27 -15.71 -14.81
N GLU A 293 10.14 -14.57 -14.13
CA GLU A 293 9.02 -13.62 -14.32
C GLU A 293 9.26 -12.61 -15.45
N GLY A 294 10.44 -12.63 -16.09
CA GLY A 294 10.77 -11.71 -17.18
C GLY A 294 10.99 -10.26 -16.76
N TRP A 295 11.43 -10.02 -15.52
CA TRP A 295 11.71 -8.69 -14.96
C TRP A 295 13.05 -8.13 -15.47
N PHE A 296 13.14 -7.93 -16.79
CA PHE A 296 14.33 -7.48 -17.50
C PHE A 296 14.49 -5.96 -17.54
N THR A 297 13.56 -5.20 -16.94
CA THR A 297 13.68 -3.76 -16.74
C THR A 297 13.16 -3.38 -15.34
N PRO A 298 13.57 -2.23 -14.78
CA PRO A 298 13.03 -1.72 -13.53
C PRO A 298 11.50 -1.63 -13.51
N GLU A 299 10.89 -1.17 -14.60
CA GLU A 299 9.44 -1.00 -14.73
C GLU A 299 8.71 -2.34 -14.69
N LYS A 300 9.25 -3.36 -15.40
CA LYS A 300 8.69 -4.72 -15.37
C LYS A 300 8.79 -5.33 -13.96
N ALA A 301 9.89 -5.08 -13.25
CA ALA A 301 10.05 -5.52 -11.87
C ALA A 301 9.06 -4.83 -10.91
N ILE A 302 8.77 -3.54 -11.11
CA ILE A 302 7.76 -2.80 -10.33
C ILE A 302 6.37 -3.38 -10.58
N ILE A 303 5.96 -3.50 -11.84
CA ILE A 303 4.62 -3.97 -12.22
C ILE A 303 4.42 -5.44 -11.83
N GLY A 304 5.36 -6.32 -12.18
CA GLY A 304 5.28 -7.74 -11.86
C GLY A 304 5.40 -8.04 -10.36
N GLY A 305 6.21 -7.27 -9.63
CA GLY A 305 6.27 -7.38 -8.17
C GLY A 305 4.98 -6.92 -7.49
N ALA A 306 4.35 -5.86 -7.99
CA ALA A 306 3.05 -5.42 -7.52
C ALA A 306 1.96 -6.49 -7.74
N LYS A 307 1.99 -7.20 -8.88
CA LYS A 307 1.12 -8.35 -9.14
C LYS A 307 1.27 -9.42 -8.04
N PHE A 308 2.51 -9.77 -7.70
CA PHE A 308 2.77 -10.79 -6.66
C PHE A 308 2.22 -10.36 -5.30
N ILE A 309 2.41 -9.10 -4.91
CA ILE A 309 1.87 -8.57 -3.65
C ILE A 309 0.33 -8.55 -3.67
N ALA A 310 -0.25 -8.14 -4.80
CA ALA A 310 -1.69 -8.08 -5.00
C ALA A 310 -2.33 -9.47 -4.91
N GLU A 311 -1.85 -10.44 -5.69
CA GLU A 311 -2.41 -11.79 -5.73
C GLU A 311 -2.08 -12.59 -4.46
N GLY A 312 -0.89 -12.38 -3.90
CA GLY A 312 -0.42 -13.06 -2.70
C GLY A 312 -1.11 -12.58 -1.43
N TYR A 313 -1.47 -11.29 -1.32
CA TYR A 313 -1.98 -10.73 -0.06
C TYR A 313 -3.26 -9.92 -0.25
N VAL A 314 -3.19 -8.78 -0.93
CA VAL A 314 -4.26 -7.77 -0.95
C VAL A 314 -5.57 -8.34 -1.50
N HIS A 315 -5.49 -9.02 -2.65
CA HIS A 315 -6.61 -9.64 -3.37
C HIS A 315 -6.56 -11.17 -3.29
N HIS A 316 -5.81 -11.72 -2.34
CA HIS A 316 -5.73 -13.17 -2.17
C HIS A 316 -7.13 -13.75 -1.93
N GLN A 317 -7.49 -14.80 -2.68
CA GLN A 317 -8.86 -15.35 -2.71
C GLN A 317 -9.42 -15.69 -1.32
N SER A 318 -8.58 -16.31 -0.48
CA SER A 318 -8.94 -16.69 0.90
C SER A 318 -8.60 -15.65 1.96
N TYR A 319 -7.36 -15.13 1.98
CA TYR A 319 -6.89 -14.29 3.10
C TYR A 319 -7.29 -12.82 3.02
N LYS A 320 -7.37 -12.22 1.82
CA LYS A 320 -7.76 -10.82 1.58
C LYS A 320 -7.10 -9.82 2.55
N GLN A 321 -5.77 -9.89 2.64
CA GLN A 321 -4.97 -9.11 3.58
C GLN A 321 -4.67 -7.73 2.98
N ASP A 322 -5.69 -6.88 2.91
CA ASP A 322 -5.62 -5.57 2.26
C ASP A 322 -5.22 -4.41 3.19
N THR A 323 -4.61 -4.70 4.34
CA THR A 323 -3.94 -3.69 5.18
C THR A 323 -2.60 -4.24 5.67
N LEU A 324 -1.64 -3.37 6.00
CA LEU A 324 -0.35 -3.81 6.56
C LEU A 324 -0.56 -4.65 7.85
N TYR A 325 -1.55 -4.28 8.67
CA TYR A 325 -1.93 -5.05 9.85
C TYR A 325 -2.40 -6.46 9.48
N LYS A 326 -3.30 -6.60 8.50
CA LYS A 326 -3.78 -7.92 8.04
C LYS A 326 -2.64 -8.73 7.43
N MET A 327 -1.76 -8.12 6.65
CA MET A 327 -0.57 -8.78 6.07
C MET A 327 0.38 -9.30 7.15
N ARG A 328 0.60 -8.52 8.21
CA ARG A 328 1.49 -8.92 9.31
C ARG A 328 0.87 -9.99 10.19
N TRP A 329 -0.39 -9.82 10.60
CA TRP A 329 -0.97 -10.59 11.70
C TRP A 329 -1.97 -11.66 11.26
N ASN A 330 -2.57 -11.50 10.10
CA ASN A 330 -3.66 -12.35 9.59
C ASN A 330 -4.74 -12.66 10.65
N PRO A 331 -5.43 -11.66 11.22
CA PRO A 331 -6.43 -11.88 12.25
C PRO A 331 -7.60 -12.77 11.80
N ALA A 332 -7.86 -12.92 10.49
CA ALA A 332 -8.87 -13.86 9.98
C ALA A 332 -8.44 -15.34 10.17
N ASN A 333 -7.15 -15.63 10.06
CA ASN A 333 -6.56 -16.93 10.34
C ASN A 333 -5.20 -16.76 11.04
N PRO A 334 -5.20 -16.46 12.35
CA PRO A 334 -4.00 -16.03 13.06
C PRO A 334 -2.82 -16.98 12.92
N ALA A 335 -1.60 -16.43 12.96
CA ALA A 335 -0.35 -17.19 12.91
C ALA A 335 -0.14 -17.97 11.59
N THR A 336 -0.86 -17.63 10.52
CA THR A 336 -0.69 -18.19 9.18
C THR A 336 -0.51 -17.09 8.14
N HIS A 337 0.16 -17.39 7.02
CA HIS A 337 0.28 -16.50 5.87
C HIS A 337 0.65 -15.05 6.24
N GLN A 338 1.71 -14.89 7.03
CA GLN A 338 2.20 -13.60 7.50
C GLN A 338 3.30 -13.09 6.58
N TYR A 339 3.29 -11.80 6.27
CA TYR A 339 4.30 -11.19 5.40
C TYR A 339 5.69 -11.14 6.05
N ALA A 340 5.73 -10.97 7.38
CA ALA A 340 6.98 -10.78 8.13
C ALA A 340 6.88 -11.37 9.54
N THR A 341 8.05 -11.58 10.16
CA THR A 341 8.18 -12.02 11.55
C THR A 341 8.44 -10.89 12.54
N ASP A 342 9.04 -9.78 12.10
CA ASP A 342 9.22 -8.58 12.92
C ASP A 342 7.85 -8.05 13.39
N ILE A 343 7.63 -8.00 14.70
CA ILE A 343 6.40 -7.45 15.30
C ILE A 343 6.19 -5.97 14.95
N GLY A 344 7.27 -5.24 14.68
CA GLY A 344 7.26 -3.84 14.30
C GLY A 344 7.08 -3.58 12.81
N TRP A 345 7.04 -4.61 11.95
CA TRP A 345 7.05 -4.46 10.49
C TRP A 345 5.94 -3.51 10.00
N ALA A 346 4.69 -3.74 10.41
CA ALA A 346 3.55 -2.94 9.96
C ALA A 346 3.67 -1.48 10.39
N VAL A 347 4.17 -1.22 11.61
CA VAL A 347 4.36 0.12 12.16
C VAL A 347 5.50 0.86 11.44
N LYS A 348 6.62 0.18 11.18
CA LYS A 348 7.75 0.74 10.42
C LYS A 348 7.30 1.18 9.03
N GLN A 349 6.51 0.35 8.34
CA GLN A 349 5.94 0.67 7.04
C GLN A 349 4.92 1.82 7.12
N ALA A 350 4.04 1.83 8.12
CA ALA A 350 3.01 2.86 8.30
C ALA A 350 3.59 4.27 8.44
N ARG A 351 4.72 4.42 9.14
CA ARG A 351 5.40 5.73 9.28
C ARG A 351 5.91 6.26 7.95
N ILE A 352 6.48 5.39 7.11
CA ILE A 352 6.93 5.77 5.76
C ILE A 352 5.73 6.20 4.91
N PHE A 353 4.58 5.51 5.03
CA PHE A 353 3.35 5.92 4.36
C PHE A 353 2.91 7.32 4.77
N ALA A 354 2.81 7.57 6.07
CA ALA A 354 2.36 8.86 6.58
C ALA A 354 3.21 10.01 5.99
N ASP A 355 4.52 9.82 5.89
CA ASP A 355 5.43 10.81 5.31
C ASP A 355 5.27 10.99 3.80
N LEU A 356 4.90 9.94 3.05
CA LEU A 356 4.56 10.06 1.62
C LEU A 356 3.26 10.83 1.43
N TYR A 357 2.23 10.54 2.24
CA TYR A 357 0.95 11.23 2.19
C TYR A 357 1.07 12.72 2.54
N LYS A 358 1.89 13.08 3.55
CA LYS A 358 2.17 14.49 3.90
C LYS A 358 2.78 15.31 2.74
N LYS A 359 3.40 14.66 1.76
CA LYS A 359 3.98 15.29 0.56
C LYS A 359 2.99 15.40 -0.60
N CYS A 360 1.81 14.77 -0.49
CA CYS A 360 0.77 14.80 -1.50
C CYS A 360 -0.21 15.94 -1.21
N THR A 361 -0.60 16.69 -2.25
CA THR A 361 -1.52 17.84 -2.10
C THR A 361 -3.00 17.44 -2.08
N SER A 362 -3.32 16.18 -2.42
CA SER A 362 -4.68 15.67 -2.46
C SER A 362 -4.69 14.16 -2.37
N TYR A 363 -5.47 13.61 -1.46
CA TYR A 363 -5.63 12.17 -1.28
C TYR A 363 -6.91 11.86 -0.51
N THR A 364 -7.31 10.59 -0.54
CA THR A 364 -8.36 10.03 0.32
C THR A 364 -7.75 8.87 1.11
N LEU A 365 -8.06 8.80 2.40
CA LEU A 365 -7.63 7.73 3.30
C LEU A 365 -8.84 6.87 3.66
N ILE A 366 -8.69 5.57 3.52
CA ILE A 366 -9.70 4.60 3.96
C ILE A 366 -8.99 3.67 4.93
N PHE A 367 -9.40 3.68 6.19
CA PHE A 367 -8.86 2.81 7.23
C PHE A 367 -9.82 1.67 7.53
N ASP A 368 -9.26 0.48 7.72
CA ASP A 368 -9.96 -0.70 8.21
C ASP A 368 -9.33 -1.18 9.51
N ILE A 369 -9.97 -0.80 10.61
CA ILE A 369 -9.47 -1.04 11.96
C ILE A 369 -9.97 -2.42 12.42
N PRO A 370 -9.09 -3.32 12.90
CA PRO A 370 -9.51 -4.59 13.46
C PRO A 370 -10.25 -4.37 14.79
N GLN A 371 -11.35 -5.10 15.00
CA GLN A 371 -12.06 -5.16 16.27
C GLN A 371 -12.11 -6.61 16.75
N PHE A 372 -11.53 -6.87 17.90
CA PHE A 372 -11.56 -8.17 18.60
C PHE A 372 -12.75 -8.22 19.57
N ASN A 373 -13.21 -9.43 19.88
CA ASN A 373 -14.31 -9.67 20.83
C ASN A 373 -13.93 -9.36 22.28
#